data_AF-A0A955CJ94-F1
#
_entry.id   AF-A0A955CJ94-F1
#
_cell.length_a   1.000
_cell.length_b   1.000
_cell.length_c   1.000
_cell.angle_alpha   90.00
_cell.angle_beta   90.00
_cell.angle_gamma   90.00
#
_symmetry.space_group_name_H-M   'P 1'
#
loop_
_entity.id
_entity.type
_entity.pdbx_description
1 polymer ?
#
loop_
_entity_poly.entity_id
_entity_poly.type
_entity_poly.pdbx_seq_one_letter_code
_entity_poly.pdbx_strand_id
1 'polypeptide(L)'
;MKTLSSSPKSGFVLFCLCAMTTSVLLSAANSGRCAATPQDGSAANESSEPDNDNAISSLIDLMASIDDPAFQLDLLKGVQEGLKGRRQLAMPTAWPAVYTKLRVSPLAEVQRRAAELAVKFGDVTAIAELKASVIDSQRPTESRQRALEILTAARIPNFVETLFQLLDDFELQRAALKSLAAYDHPQTGQRVLTAYDRFSAETKRVAADLLAARAGTAQLLMEAVANDRIPATDLNAEVIRKLQLLQDEQIQALIDEHWGVTRATPAEAAQRKAELTTELTAEAANPPNLFHGRTVFAQTCQQCHKLYGLGGNVGPDITGSNRNNLDYLLTNVVDPNALVGKDYQAWNVFTTDGQILVGLITAENNSQITLRTSTEEITIPQDEIEERSRSDVSMMPIGLLDKLTPQQRRNLVAYLASPVPVPKLAMAENQGDLFGGPTAAGWDVQGTDWQVGKGTLTLQTKTSLAKRQIAYNDMYLQQFTLRGQFDVADQSGQIHIQLQPVANHAETEPTDHHVGIAIIFNHGTAVIEIELPDAIDSSSNSVIAAPSVPLAVGTHAFAWTISPGQAQLQIDDRDAMPFAVDLRGGQLSITAEAGFRGKVTMNNLLLDAPTEAELLKSFAE
;
A
#
# COMPACT_ATOMS: atom_id res chain seq x y z
N MET A 1 -56.20 15.46 -33.25
CA MET A 1 -55.37 14.26 -33.52
C MET A 1 -54.57 13.99 -32.24
N LYS A 2 -54.86 12.89 -31.51
CA LYS A 2 -54.04 11.65 -31.42
C LYS A 2 -52.71 11.85 -30.63
N THR A 3 -52.60 11.50 -29.33
CA THR A 3 -52.15 10.20 -28.71
C THR A 3 -50.61 10.01 -28.65
N LEU A 4 -49.94 9.39 -27.65
CA LEU A 4 -50.33 8.43 -26.57
C LEU A 4 -49.36 8.47 -25.33
N SER A 5 -49.90 8.27 -24.11
CA SER A 5 -49.41 7.40 -23.00
C SER A 5 -47.91 7.13 -22.70
N SER A 6 -47.46 7.35 -21.44
CA SER A 6 -47.06 6.29 -20.46
C SER A 6 -46.34 6.85 -19.20
N SER A 7 -46.31 6.07 -18.11
CA SER A 7 -45.70 6.43 -16.81
C SER A 7 -44.88 5.28 -16.21
N PRO A 8 -43.80 5.54 -15.43
CA PRO A 8 -43.04 4.49 -14.75
C PRO A 8 -43.58 4.21 -13.34
N LYS A 9 -43.72 2.91 -13.00
CA LYS A 9 -43.96 2.42 -11.63
C LYS A 9 -42.68 1.77 -11.11
N SER A 10 -41.95 2.44 -10.21
CA SER A 10 -40.68 1.93 -9.67
C SER A 10 -40.60 1.91 -8.13
N GLY A 11 -41.68 2.24 -7.42
CA GLY A 11 -41.66 2.47 -5.96
C GLY A 11 -42.34 1.40 -5.08
N PHE A 12 -42.98 0.37 -5.66
CA PHE A 12 -43.91 -0.50 -4.90
C PHE A 12 -43.46 -1.95 -4.68
N VAL A 13 -42.33 -2.36 -5.27
CA VAL A 13 -41.81 -3.75 -5.13
C VAL A 13 -40.91 -3.91 -3.90
N LEU A 14 -40.16 -2.85 -3.53
CA LEU A 14 -39.14 -2.92 -2.48
C LEU A 14 -39.72 -3.05 -1.06
N PHE A 15 -40.99 -2.70 -0.84
CA PHE A 15 -41.63 -2.76 0.49
C PHE A 15 -42.26 -4.13 0.82
N CYS A 16 -42.52 -5.00 -0.16
CA CYS A 16 -43.18 -6.29 0.07
C CYS A 16 -42.22 -7.41 0.51
N LEU A 17 -40.96 -7.43 0.04
CA LEU A 17 -40.02 -8.49 0.45
C LEU A 17 -39.52 -8.35 1.89
N CYS A 18 -39.45 -7.13 2.43
CA CYS A 18 -38.99 -6.89 3.81
C CYS A 18 -40.04 -7.22 4.88
N ALA A 19 -41.32 -7.34 4.51
CA ALA A 19 -42.41 -7.64 5.45
C ALA A 19 -42.64 -9.15 5.71
N MET A 20 -42.15 -10.01 4.81
CA MET A 20 -42.37 -11.47 4.90
C MET A 20 -41.35 -12.20 5.78
N THR A 21 -40.13 -11.68 5.97
CA THR A 21 -39.13 -12.28 6.86
C THR A 21 -39.42 -11.99 8.35
N THR A 22 -39.95 -10.81 8.69
CA THR A 22 -40.24 -10.43 10.08
C THR A 22 -41.48 -11.13 10.66
N SER A 23 -42.42 -11.56 9.82
CA SER A 23 -43.68 -12.19 10.27
C SER A 23 -43.53 -13.66 10.68
N VAL A 24 -42.46 -14.34 10.23
CA VAL A 24 -42.20 -15.75 10.55
C VAL A 24 -41.55 -15.90 11.93
N LEU A 25 -40.74 -14.94 12.36
CA LEU A 25 -40.02 -14.98 13.65
C LEU A 25 -40.86 -14.58 14.87
N LEU A 26 -42.02 -13.92 14.69
CA LEU A 26 -42.83 -13.41 15.81
C LEU A 26 -43.98 -14.33 16.25
N SER A 27 -44.28 -15.39 15.49
CA SER A 27 -45.38 -16.34 15.81
C SER A 27 -44.96 -17.41 16.85
N ALA A 28 -43.67 -17.70 16.98
CA ALA A 28 -43.16 -18.77 17.84
C ALA A 28 -43.09 -18.42 19.35
N ALA A 29 -43.32 -17.16 19.74
CA ALA A 29 -43.02 -16.68 21.09
C ALA A 29 -44.22 -16.63 22.06
N ASN A 30 -45.45 -16.99 21.65
CA ASN A 30 -46.63 -16.74 22.48
C ASN A 30 -47.75 -17.81 22.41
N SER A 31 -47.46 -19.03 22.88
CA SER A 31 -48.50 -20.03 23.18
C SER A 31 -48.12 -21.03 24.31
N GLY A 32 -47.37 -20.58 25.31
CA GLY A 32 -47.03 -21.40 26.47
C GLY A 32 -48.03 -21.30 27.63
N ARG A 33 -48.99 -22.24 27.76
CA ARG A 33 -49.50 -22.74 29.06
C ARG A 33 -50.51 -23.91 28.98
N CYS A 34 -50.26 -24.90 29.84
CA CYS A 34 -51.21 -25.85 30.46
C CYS A 34 -51.90 -26.92 29.60
N ALA A 35 -51.35 -28.15 29.61
CA ALA A 35 -51.90 -29.28 30.38
C ALA A 35 -50.91 -30.47 30.36
N ALA A 36 -50.97 -31.37 31.35
CA ALA A 36 -50.02 -32.47 31.51
C ALA A 36 -50.70 -33.85 31.52
N THR A 37 -50.09 -34.85 30.87
CA THR A 37 -49.93 -36.24 31.37
C THR A 37 -48.96 -37.03 30.46
N PRO A 38 -48.25 -38.06 30.96
CA PRO A 38 -47.16 -38.72 30.22
C PRO A 38 -47.54 -40.09 29.63
N GLN A 39 -47.03 -40.43 28.43
CA GLN A 39 -46.81 -41.82 27.98
C GLN A 39 -45.58 -41.91 27.06
N ASP A 40 -44.95 -43.09 27.06
CA ASP A 40 -43.67 -43.40 26.42
C ASP A 40 -43.68 -43.33 24.88
N GLY A 41 -42.50 -43.10 24.29
CA GLY A 41 -42.26 -43.32 22.86
C GLY A 41 -41.01 -42.63 22.35
N SER A 42 -40.02 -43.39 21.89
CA SER A 42 -38.79 -42.86 21.28
C SER A 42 -39.06 -42.10 19.98
N ALA A 43 -38.51 -40.89 19.85
CA ALA A 43 -38.32 -40.21 18.57
C ALA A 43 -36.99 -39.44 18.59
N ALA A 44 -36.29 -39.40 17.45
CA ALA A 44 -34.94 -38.87 17.35
C ALA A 44 -34.89 -37.34 17.46
N ASN A 45 -33.78 -36.83 17.98
CA ASN A 45 -33.47 -35.40 18.00
C ASN A 45 -32.77 -35.00 16.70
N GLU A 46 -33.55 -34.76 15.63
CA GLU A 46 -33.04 -34.14 14.39
C GLU A 46 -33.35 -32.64 14.40
N SER A 47 -32.45 -31.85 14.97
CA SER A 47 -32.39 -30.41 14.74
C SER A 47 -31.69 -30.15 13.40
N SER A 48 -32.40 -30.32 12.29
CA SER A 48 -31.88 -30.02 10.96
C SER A 48 -31.62 -28.52 10.81
N GLU A 49 -30.37 -28.14 10.54
CA GLU A 49 -30.06 -26.82 10.00
C GLU A 49 -30.83 -26.58 8.70
N PRO A 50 -31.20 -25.34 8.36
CA PRO A 50 -31.86 -25.06 7.09
C PRO A 50 -30.93 -25.43 5.92
N ASP A 51 -31.51 -26.12 4.94
CA ASP A 51 -30.82 -26.69 3.78
C ASP A 51 -30.32 -25.59 2.81
N ASN A 52 -29.16 -25.02 3.15
CA ASN A 52 -28.58 -23.86 2.48
C ASN A 52 -28.15 -24.17 1.03
N ASP A 53 -27.82 -25.42 0.72
CA ASP A 53 -27.32 -25.82 -0.61
C ASP A 53 -28.46 -25.81 -1.65
N ASN A 54 -29.68 -26.15 -1.21
CA ASN A 54 -30.91 -25.97 -2.01
C ASN A 54 -31.25 -24.49 -2.26
N ALA A 55 -30.98 -23.60 -1.30
CA ALA A 55 -31.19 -22.16 -1.47
C ALA A 55 -30.20 -21.53 -2.47
N ILE A 56 -28.91 -21.91 -2.41
CA ILE A 56 -27.89 -21.48 -3.38
C ILE A 56 -28.26 -21.94 -4.79
N SER A 57 -28.62 -23.22 -4.95
CA SER A 57 -29.00 -23.80 -6.24
C SER A 57 -30.17 -23.04 -6.87
N SER A 58 -31.21 -22.74 -6.08
CA SER A 58 -32.37 -21.96 -6.52
C SER A 58 -32.02 -20.54 -7.00
N LEU A 59 -31.03 -19.88 -6.38
CA LEU A 59 -30.55 -18.56 -6.80
C LEU A 59 -29.74 -18.61 -8.10
N ILE A 60 -28.96 -19.69 -8.31
CA ILE A 60 -28.23 -19.90 -9.57
C ILE A 60 -29.21 -20.21 -10.72
N ASP A 61 -30.23 -21.03 -10.49
CA ASP A 61 -31.28 -21.32 -11.47
C ASP A 61 -32.06 -20.05 -11.86
N LEU A 62 -32.40 -19.20 -10.88
CA LEU A 62 -32.99 -17.88 -11.13
C LEU A 62 -32.07 -17.02 -12.02
N MET A 63 -30.77 -16.98 -11.70
CA MET A 63 -29.77 -16.20 -12.44
C MET A 63 -29.62 -16.66 -13.90
N ALA A 64 -29.81 -17.96 -14.19
CA ALA A 64 -29.84 -18.49 -15.56
C ALA A 64 -30.95 -17.84 -16.41
N SER A 65 -32.12 -17.61 -15.80
CA SER A 65 -33.32 -17.07 -16.46
C SER A 65 -33.30 -15.56 -16.72
N ILE A 66 -32.34 -14.82 -16.15
CA ILE A 66 -32.30 -13.35 -16.18
C ILE A 66 -31.29 -12.86 -17.20
N ASP A 67 -31.71 -11.99 -18.13
CA ASP A 67 -30.84 -11.36 -19.13
C ASP A 67 -30.35 -9.95 -18.74
N ASP A 68 -30.97 -9.30 -17.75
CA ASP A 68 -30.58 -7.96 -17.27
C ASP A 68 -29.27 -8.02 -16.46
N PRO A 69 -28.17 -7.38 -16.93
CA PRO A 69 -26.90 -7.36 -16.23
C PRO A 69 -26.96 -6.67 -14.85
N ALA A 70 -27.85 -5.69 -14.66
CA ALA A 70 -27.99 -5.01 -13.38
C ALA A 70 -28.62 -5.94 -12.33
N PHE A 71 -29.66 -6.68 -12.72
CA PHE A 71 -30.30 -7.64 -11.82
C PHE A 71 -29.43 -8.90 -11.57
N GLN A 72 -28.66 -9.36 -12.57
CA GLN A 72 -27.60 -10.37 -12.38
C GLN A 72 -26.57 -9.91 -11.33
N LEU A 73 -26.14 -8.65 -11.41
CA LEU A 73 -25.18 -8.08 -10.46
C LEU A 73 -25.71 -8.06 -9.03
N ASP A 74 -26.97 -7.69 -8.82
CA ASP A 74 -27.56 -7.65 -7.48
C ASP A 74 -27.78 -9.05 -6.89
N LEU A 75 -28.14 -10.04 -7.71
CA LEU A 75 -28.16 -11.44 -7.28
C LEU A 75 -26.76 -11.96 -6.93
N LEU A 76 -25.73 -11.66 -7.73
CA LEU A 76 -24.34 -12.04 -7.42
C LEU A 76 -23.86 -11.43 -6.11
N LYS A 77 -24.16 -10.15 -5.83
CA LYS A 77 -23.86 -9.52 -4.53
C LYS A 77 -24.54 -10.26 -3.38
N GLY A 78 -25.84 -10.55 -3.50
CA GLY A 78 -26.61 -11.26 -2.46
C GLY A 78 -26.08 -12.66 -2.18
N VAL A 79 -25.79 -13.43 -3.24
CA VAL A 79 -25.18 -14.76 -3.14
C VAL A 79 -23.80 -14.68 -2.46
N GLN A 80 -22.93 -13.77 -2.88
CA GLN A 80 -21.59 -13.63 -2.29
C GLN A 80 -21.64 -13.14 -0.83
N GLU A 81 -22.59 -12.29 -0.46
CA GLU A 81 -22.79 -11.84 0.93
C GLU A 81 -23.18 -13.01 1.84
N GLY A 82 -24.14 -13.84 1.41
CA GLY A 82 -24.56 -15.06 2.13
C GLY A 82 -23.49 -16.16 2.18
N LEU A 83 -22.47 -16.09 1.31
CA LEU A 83 -21.36 -17.05 1.23
C LEU A 83 -20.04 -16.55 1.86
N LYS A 84 -20.06 -15.43 2.58
CA LYS A 84 -18.88 -14.96 3.34
C LYS A 84 -18.39 -16.06 4.32
N GLY A 85 -17.07 -16.16 4.47
CA GLY A 85 -16.40 -17.23 5.22
C GLY A 85 -16.27 -18.56 4.46
N ARG A 86 -17.19 -18.93 3.56
CA ARG A 86 -17.12 -20.22 2.83
C ARG A 86 -16.13 -20.17 1.67
N ARG A 87 -15.14 -21.07 1.66
CA ARG A 87 -14.07 -21.11 0.64
C ARG A 87 -14.36 -22.05 -0.53
N GLN A 88 -14.88 -23.25 -0.25
CA GLN A 88 -15.28 -24.24 -1.26
C GLN A 88 -16.76 -24.61 -1.07
N LEU A 89 -17.45 -24.86 -2.18
CA LEU A 89 -18.89 -25.14 -2.24
C LEU A 89 -19.15 -26.21 -3.30
N ALA A 90 -20.20 -27.02 -3.09
CA ALA A 90 -20.69 -27.91 -4.15
C ALA A 90 -21.18 -27.07 -5.35
N MET A 91 -20.71 -27.38 -6.56
CA MET A 91 -21.11 -26.69 -7.78
C MET A 91 -22.57 -27.02 -8.15
N PRO A 92 -23.47 -26.03 -8.25
CA PRO A 92 -24.84 -26.27 -8.71
C PRO A 92 -24.86 -26.71 -10.17
N THR A 93 -25.76 -27.64 -10.53
CA THR A 93 -25.83 -28.26 -11.86
C THR A 93 -25.99 -27.23 -13.00
N ALA A 94 -26.70 -26.12 -12.76
CA ALA A 94 -26.87 -25.04 -13.74
C ALA A 94 -25.65 -24.11 -13.88
N TRP A 95 -24.68 -24.17 -12.95
CA TRP A 95 -23.58 -23.21 -12.88
C TRP A 95 -22.76 -23.08 -14.19
N PRO A 96 -22.35 -24.15 -14.90
CA PRO A 96 -21.54 -24.00 -16.11
C PRO A 96 -22.24 -23.20 -17.22
N ALA A 97 -23.56 -23.33 -17.35
CA ALA A 97 -24.36 -22.54 -18.28
C ALA A 97 -24.49 -21.07 -17.83
N VAL A 98 -24.70 -20.86 -16.52
CA VAL A 98 -24.76 -19.52 -15.90
C VAL A 98 -23.42 -18.79 -16.06
N TYR A 99 -22.30 -19.42 -15.70
CA TYR A 99 -20.97 -18.83 -15.85
C TYR A 99 -20.68 -18.45 -17.30
N THR A 100 -21.03 -19.31 -18.26
CA THR A 100 -20.88 -19.02 -19.71
C THR A 100 -21.65 -17.77 -20.16
N LYS A 101 -22.80 -17.48 -19.53
CA LYS A 101 -23.58 -16.25 -19.76
C LYS A 101 -22.96 -15.02 -19.08
N LEU A 102 -22.59 -15.15 -17.81
CA LEU A 102 -22.10 -14.03 -16.99
C LEU A 102 -20.71 -13.54 -17.41
N ARG A 103 -19.82 -14.45 -17.84
CA ARG A 103 -18.44 -14.14 -18.26
C ARG A 103 -18.35 -13.24 -19.51
N VAL A 104 -19.43 -13.13 -20.29
CA VAL A 104 -19.55 -12.22 -21.45
C VAL A 104 -20.45 -11.02 -21.18
N SER A 105 -20.85 -10.79 -19.93
CA SER A 105 -21.70 -9.66 -19.53
C SER A 105 -21.05 -8.32 -19.89
N PRO A 106 -21.81 -7.30 -20.34
CA PRO A 106 -21.26 -5.96 -20.60
C PRO A 106 -20.78 -5.24 -19.33
N LEU A 107 -21.12 -5.73 -18.13
CA LEU A 107 -20.65 -5.19 -16.87
C LEU A 107 -19.43 -5.97 -16.37
N ALA A 108 -18.25 -5.32 -16.33
CA ALA A 108 -17.02 -5.92 -15.81
C ALA A 108 -17.17 -6.45 -14.36
N GLU A 109 -17.98 -5.79 -13.54
CA GLU A 109 -18.29 -6.22 -12.18
C GLU A 109 -19.07 -7.55 -12.13
N VAL A 110 -19.94 -7.82 -13.12
CA VAL A 110 -20.63 -9.12 -13.24
C VAL A 110 -19.64 -10.22 -13.62
N GLN A 111 -18.78 -9.96 -14.60
CA GLN A 111 -17.72 -10.91 -14.99
C GLN A 111 -16.82 -11.26 -13.79
N ARG A 112 -16.40 -10.25 -13.02
CA ARG A 112 -15.56 -10.39 -11.82
C ARG A 112 -16.22 -11.25 -10.75
N ARG A 113 -17.45 -10.92 -10.35
CA ARG A 113 -18.18 -11.66 -9.30
C ARG A 113 -18.56 -13.07 -9.73
N ALA A 114 -18.85 -13.26 -11.03
CA ALA A 114 -19.06 -14.59 -11.59
C ALA A 114 -17.78 -15.43 -11.51
N ALA A 115 -16.61 -14.87 -11.83
CA ALA A 115 -15.33 -15.58 -11.69
C ALA A 115 -14.99 -15.91 -10.23
N GLU A 116 -15.17 -14.95 -9.30
CA GLU A 116 -15.04 -15.17 -7.85
C GLU A 116 -15.90 -16.34 -7.35
N LEU A 117 -17.14 -16.44 -7.82
CA LEU A 117 -18.07 -17.50 -7.44
C LEU A 117 -17.74 -18.83 -8.16
N ALA A 118 -17.31 -18.79 -9.42
CA ALA A 118 -16.89 -19.97 -10.18
C ALA A 118 -15.74 -20.71 -9.48
N VAL A 119 -14.76 -19.97 -8.98
CA VAL A 119 -13.59 -20.54 -8.28
C VAL A 119 -14.01 -21.18 -6.94
N LYS A 120 -14.99 -20.61 -6.22
CA LYS A 120 -15.57 -21.23 -5.01
C LYS A 120 -16.30 -22.54 -5.29
N PHE A 121 -16.90 -22.68 -6.48
CA PHE A 121 -17.51 -23.93 -6.95
C PHE A 121 -16.52 -24.93 -7.56
N GLY A 122 -15.22 -24.58 -7.67
CA GLY A 122 -14.22 -25.44 -8.30
C GLY A 122 -14.34 -25.53 -9.83
N ASP A 123 -14.94 -24.53 -10.48
CA ASP A 123 -15.10 -24.48 -11.94
C ASP A 123 -13.73 -24.49 -12.64
N VAL A 124 -13.41 -25.63 -13.25
CA VAL A 124 -12.11 -25.87 -13.91
C VAL A 124 -11.85 -24.93 -15.09
N THR A 125 -12.90 -24.42 -15.74
CA THR A 125 -12.77 -23.48 -16.86
C THR A 125 -12.39 -22.10 -16.33
N ALA A 126 -13.12 -21.60 -15.32
CA ALA A 126 -12.80 -20.33 -14.68
C ALA A 126 -11.42 -20.34 -14.03
N ILE A 127 -11.05 -21.42 -13.34
CA ILE A 127 -9.72 -21.59 -12.72
C ILE A 127 -8.61 -21.56 -13.78
N ALA A 128 -8.77 -22.27 -14.90
CA ALA A 128 -7.78 -22.27 -15.97
C ALA A 128 -7.62 -20.88 -16.62
N GLU A 129 -8.73 -20.18 -16.85
CA GLU A 129 -8.75 -18.83 -17.42
C GLU A 129 -8.11 -17.79 -16.51
N LEU A 130 -8.36 -17.87 -15.20
CA LEU A 130 -7.71 -17.00 -14.21
C LEU A 130 -6.22 -17.33 -14.10
N LYS A 131 -5.82 -18.61 -14.05
CA LYS A 131 -4.38 -18.99 -14.04
C LYS A 131 -3.66 -18.46 -15.28
N ALA A 132 -4.28 -18.55 -16.47
CA ALA A 132 -3.75 -17.95 -17.69
C ALA A 132 -3.69 -16.41 -17.61
N SER A 133 -4.72 -15.77 -17.06
CA SER A 133 -4.76 -14.31 -16.86
C SER A 133 -3.70 -13.80 -15.88
N VAL A 134 -3.26 -14.61 -14.92
CA VAL A 134 -2.21 -14.22 -13.96
C VAL A 134 -0.84 -14.18 -14.63
N ILE A 135 -0.50 -15.18 -15.46
CA ILE A 135 0.82 -15.27 -16.13
C ILE A 135 0.93 -14.44 -17.41
N ASP A 136 -0.19 -13.97 -17.98
CA ASP A 136 -0.22 -13.15 -19.19
C ASP A 136 0.29 -11.71 -18.92
N SER A 137 1.56 -11.47 -19.21
CA SER A 137 2.22 -10.17 -19.04
C SER A 137 1.72 -9.06 -19.96
N GLN A 138 0.84 -9.36 -20.92
CA GLN A 138 0.19 -8.35 -21.78
C GLN A 138 -1.09 -7.78 -21.14
N ARG A 139 -1.60 -8.41 -20.07
CA ARG A 139 -2.75 -7.89 -19.32
C ARG A 139 -2.35 -6.78 -18.35
N PRO A 140 -3.27 -5.82 -18.07
CA PRO A 140 -3.04 -4.82 -17.03
C PRO A 140 -2.74 -5.47 -15.66
N THR A 141 -1.70 -5.02 -14.97
CA THR A 141 -1.24 -5.56 -13.67
C THR A 141 -2.38 -5.75 -12.67
N GLU A 142 -3.26 -4.75 -12.54
CA GLU A 142 -4.44 -4.78 -11.67
C GLU A 142 -5.41 -5.95 -11.99
N SER A 143 -5.55 -6.33 -13.27
CA SER A 143 -6.33 -7.49 -13.70
C SER A 143 -5.65 -8.82 -13.32
N ARG A 144 -4.32 -8.87 -13.47
CA ARG A 144 -3.52 -10.04 -13.10
C ARG A 144 -3.51 -10.25 -11.58
N GLN A 145 -3.36 -9.18 -10.81
CA GLN A 145 -3.39 -9.20 -9.34
C GLN A 145 -4.76 -9.64 -8.81
N ARG A 146 -5.87 -9.12 -9.35
CA ARG A 146 -7.22 -9.60 -8.98
C ARG A 146 -7.40 -11.10 -9.26
N ALA A 147 -6.95 -11.58 -10.42
CA ALA A 147 -7.05 -13.00 -10.75
C ALA A 147 -6.23 -13.88 -9.78
N LEU A 148 -5.08 -13.39 -9.33
CA LEU A 148 -4.24 -14.00 -8.30
C LEU A 148 -4.95 -14.02 -6.93
N GLU A 149 -5.52 -12.90 -6.48
CA GLU A 149 -6.29 -12.78 -5.24
C GLU A 149 -7.48 -13.76 -5.20
N ILE A 150 -8.22 -13.88 -6.30
CA ILE A 150 -9.36 -14.82 -6.43
C ILE A 150 -8.92 -16.28 -6.27
N LEU A 151 -7.84 -16.68 -6.96
CA LEU A 151 -7.32 -18.05 -6.90
C LEU A 151 -6.73 -18.39 -5.51
N THR A 152 -6.08 -17.41 -4.87
CA THR A 152 -5.54 -17.54 -3.51
C THR A 152 -6.64 -17.65 -2.46
N ALA A 153 -7.69 -16.83 -2.54
CA ALA A 153 -8.80 -16.84 -1.57
C ALA A 153 -9.58 -18.17 -1.53
N ALA A 154 -9.54 -18.96 -2.60
CA ALA A 154 -10.12 -20.30 -2.69
C ALA A 154 -9.13 -21.45 -2.42
N ARG A 155 -7.85 -21.14 -2.14
CA ARG A 155 -6.75 -22.09 -1.96
C ARG A 155 -6.70 -23.17 -3.06
N ILE A 156 -6.67 -22.73 -4.32
CA ILE A 156 -6.75 -23.64 -5.48
C ILE A 156 -5.60 -24.66 -5.49
N PRO A 157 -5.90 -25.98 -5.62
CA PRO A 157 -4.88 -27.02 -5.72
C PRO A 157 -3.88 -26.78 -6.84
N ASN A 158 -2.63 -27.18 -6.60
CA ASN A 158 -1.52 -27.08 -7.56
C ASN A 158 -1.37 -25.66 -8.14
N PHE A 159 -1.55 -24.63 -7.32
CA PHE A 159 -1.31 -23.22 -7.72
C PHE A 159 0.11 -22.74 -7.37
N VAL A 160 0.78 -23.40 -6.42
CA VAL A 160 2.13 -23.06 -5.95
C VAL A 160 3.15 -22.94 -7.08
N GLU A 161 3.13 -23.82 -8.09
CA GLU A 161 4.04 -23.71 -9.25
C GLU A 161 3.82 -22.43 -10.07
N THR A 162 2.57 -21.96 -10.19
CA THR A 162 2.29 -20.66 -10.81
C THR A 162 2.84 -19.52 -9.94
N LEU A 163 2.63 -19.59 -8.62
CA LEU A 163 3.17 -18.59 -7.68
C LEU A 163 4.70 -18.52 -7.71
N PHE A 164 5.38 -19.66 -7.85
CA PHE A 164 6.83 -19.71 -8.00
C PHE A 164 7.35 -19.09 -9.31
N GLN A 165 6.57 -19.12 -10.40
CA GLN A 165 6.92 -18.40 -11.64
C GLN A 165 6.78 -16.88 -11.46
N LEU A 166 5.82 -16.43 -10.65
CA LEU A 166 5.60 -15.01 -10.37
C LEU A 166 6.64 -14.40 -9.42
N LEU A 167 7.52 -15.20 -8.80
CA LEU A 167 8.65 -14.68 -8.02
C LEU A 167 9.72 -13.99 -8.90
N ASP A 168 9.65 -14.15 -10.23
CA ASP A 168 10.49 -13.43 -11.19
C ASP A 168 9.72 -12.30 -11.93
N ASP A 169 8.43 -12.09 -11.63
CA ASP A 169 7.61 -11.01 -12.17
C ASP A 169 7.55 -9.82 -11.21
N PHE A 170 8.33 -8.77 -11.48
CA PHE A 170 8.43 -7.57 -10.63
C PHE A 170 7.07 -6.93 -10.27
N GLU A 171 6.06 -7.04 -11.14
CA GLU A 171 4.73 -6.45 -10.90
C GLU A 171 3.90 -7.28 -9.92
N LEU A 172 4.15 -8.59 -9.82
CA LEU A 172 3.35 -9.53 -9.02
C LEU A 172 4.12 -10.23 -7.89
N GLN A 173 5.45 -10.13 -7.82
CA GLN A 173 6.33 -10.72 -6.81
C GLN A 173 5.77 -10.62 -5.38
N ARG A 174 5.41 -9.40 -4.94
CA ARG A 174 4.86 -9.17 -3.60
C ARG A 174 3.51 -9.85 -3.36
N ALA A 175 2.63 -9.85 -4.36
CA ALA A 175 1.33 -10.51 -4.28
C ALA A 175 1.45 -12.05 -4.35
N ALA A 176 2.45 -12.56 -5.07
CA ALA A 176 2.78 -13.98 -5.13
C ALA A 176 3.33 -14.50 -3.80
N LEU A 177 4.21 -13.74 -3.11
CA LEU A 177 4.68 -14.08 -1.77
C LEU A 177 3.55 -14.17 -0.74
N LYS A 178 2.64 -13.18 -0.72
CA LYS A 178 1.42 -13.22 0.10
C LYS A 178 0.56 -14.44 -0.21
N SER A 179 0.42 -14.75 -1.49
CA SER A 179 -0.34 -15.92 -1.95
C SER A 179 0.32 -17.25 -1.56
N LEU A 180 1.67 -17.32 -1.52
CA LEU A 180 2.39 -18.50 -1.05
C LEU A 180 2.15 -18.79 0.44
N ALA A 181 1.83 -17.78 1.25
CA ALA A 181 1.56 -17.97 2.68
C ALA A 181 0.38 -18.93 2.94
N ALA A 182 -0.60 -18.96 2.03
CA ALA A 182 -1.78 -19.83 2.09
C ALA A 182 -1.52 -21.30 1.74
N TYR A 183 -0.29 -21.68 1.39
CA TYR A 183 0.08 -23.05 1.02
C TYR A 183 1.30 -23.53 1.80
N ASP A 184 1.13 -24.60 2.59
CA ASP A 184 2.28 -25.36 3.07
C ASP A 184 2.88 -26.19 1.92
N HIS A 185 4.11 -25.87 1.54
CA HIS A 185 4.80 -26.55 0.45
C HIS A 185 6.32 -26.55 0.71
N PRO A 186 7.00 -27.71 0.66
CA PRO A 186 8.37 -27.86 1.16
C PRO A 186 9.41 -27.04 0.38
N GLN A 187 9.13 -26.69 -0.88
CA GLN A 187 10.05 -25.87 -1.67
C GLN A 187 9.90 -24.36 -1.42
N THR A 188 8.86 -23.89 -0.71
CA THR A 188 8.56 -22.45 -0.57
C THR A 188 9.75 -21.68 -0.01
N GLY A 189 10.34 -22.17 1.08
CA GLY A 189 11.52 -21.52 1.69
C GLY A 189 12.67 -21.37 0.71
N GLN A 190 13.10 -22.46 0.08
CA GLN A 190 14.22 -22.45 -0.86
C GLN A 190 13.96 -21.58 -2.12
N ARG A 191 12.74 -21.56 -2.66
CA ARG A 191 12.39 -20.74 -3.82
C ARG A 191 12.39 -19.24 -3.48
N VAL A 192 11.85 -18.87 -2.32
CA VAL A 192 11.83 -17.49 -1.82
C VAL A 192 13.25 -16.99 -1.53
N LEU A 193 14.08 -17.78 -0.84
CA LEU A 193 15.49 -17.44 -0.58
C LEU A 193 16.30 -17.25 -1.87
N THR A 194 16.04 -18.03 -2.91
CA THR A 194 16.70 -17.91 -4.23
C THR A 194 16.24 -16.68 -5.02
N ALA A 195 15.11 -16.08 -4.68
CA ALA A 195 14.61 -14.84 -5.26
C ALA A 195 14.93 -13.59 -4.41
N TYR A 196 15.35 -13.77 -3.15
CA TYR A 196 15.43 -12.72 -2.13
C TYR A 196 16.21 -11.46 -2.54
N ASP A 197 17.36 -11.60 -3.18
CA ASP A 197 18.20 -10.48 -3.59
C ASP A 197 17.58 -9.62 -4.71
N ARG A 198 16.59 -10.14 -5.44
CA ARG A 198 15.86 -9.43 -6.50
C ARG A 198 14.68 -8.62 -5.96
N PHE A 199 14.31 -8.78 -4.69
CA PHE A 199 13.15 -8.15 -4.09
C PHE A 199 13.43 -6.71 -3.61
N SER A 200 12.45 -5.81 -3.79
CA SER A 200 12.45 -4.48 -3.14
C SER A 200 12.40 -4.61 -1.61
N ALA A 201 12.69 -3.53 -0.87
CA ALA A 201 12.60 -3.53 0.59
C ALA A 201 11.21 -3.96 1.12
N GLU A 202 10.12 -3.51 0.47
CA GLU A 202 8.73 -3.90 0.77
C GLU A 202 8.53 -5.40 0.56
N THR A 203 9.14 -5.93 -0.48
CA THR A 203 8.97 -7.31 -0.93
C THR A 203 9.80 -8.26 -0.08
N LYS A 204 11.00 -7.84 0.35
CA LYS A 204 11.82 -8.52 1.35
C LYS A 204 11.13 -8.63 2.71
N ARG A 205 10.43 -7.57 3.17
CA ARG A 205 9.61 -7.63 4.39
C ARG A 205 8.52 -8.70 4.30
N VAL A 206 7.79 -8.78 3.18
CA VAL A 206 6.79 -9.83 2.94
C VAL A 206 7.42 -11.23 2.83
N ALA A 207 8.61 -11.34 2.22
CA ALA A 207 9.33 -12.61 2.14
C ALA A 207 9.79 -13.10 3.53
N ALA A 208 10.34 -12.22 4.38
CA ALA A 208 10.71 -12.56 5.75
C ALA A 208 9.49 -12.96 6.60
N ASP A 209 8.36 -12.27 6.43
CA ASP A 209 7.10 -12.60 7.10
C ASP A 209 6.56 -13.99 6.72
N LEU A 210 6.54 -14.28 5.41
CA LEU A 210 6.20 -15.59 4.86
C LEU A 210 7.10 -16.70 5.42
N LEU A 211 8.42 -16.45 5.46
CA LEU A 211 9.40 -17.44 5.89
C LEU A 211 9.30 -17.75 7.39
N ALA A 212 9.11 -16.73 8.25
CA ALA A 212 8.96 -16.93 9.69
C ALA A 212 7.62 -17.56 10.12
N ALA A 213 6.65 -17.66 9.21
CA ALA A 213 5.30 -18.09 9.56
C ALA A 213 5.14 -19.60 9.83
N ARG A 214 6.10 -20.47 9.44
CA ARG A 214 6.08 -21.92 9.68
C ARG A 214 7.47 -22.43 10.06
N ALA A 215 7.56 -23.48 10.89
CA ALA A 215 8.82 -24.01 11.42
C ALA A 215 9.86 -24.34 10.32
N GLY A 216 9.47 -25.09 9.29
CA GLY A 216 10.40 -25.51 8.23
C GLY A 216 10.92 -24.36 7.35
N THR A 217 10.15 -23.30 7.14
CA THR A 217 10.62 -22.10 6.42
C THR A 217 11.40 -21.15 7.34
N ALA A 218 11.10 -21.17 8.64
CA ALA A 218 11.77 -20.37 9.65
C ALA A 218 13.20 -20.84 9.91
N GLN A 219 13.43 -22.15 9.96
CA GLN A 219 14.78 -22.73 10.03
C GLN A 219 15.63 -22.28 8.83
N LEU A 220 15.10 -22.37 7.60
CA LEU A 220 15.78 -21.88 6.39
C LEU A 220 16.05 -20.36 6.40
N LEU A 221 15.17 -19.56 7.00
CA LEU A 221 15.40 -18.11 7.20
C LEU A 221 16.56 -17.88 8.17
N MET A 222 16.56 -18.54 9.31
CA MET A 222 17.58 -18.35 10.34
C MET A 222 18.95 -18.89 9.92
N GLU A 223 18.99 -20.01 9.17
CA GLU A 223 20.20 -20.45 8.47
C GLU A 223 20.70 -19.42 7.46
N ALA A 224 19.81 -18.75 6.72
CA ALA A 224 20.19 -17.69 5.80
C ALA A 224 20.70 -16.43 6.51
N VAL A 225 20.22 -16.10 7.71
CA VAL A 225 20.78 -15.03 8.54
C VAL A 225 22.16 -15.41 9.10
N ALA A 226 22.28 -16.61 9.67
CA ALA A 226 23.53 -17.10 10.27
C ALA A 226 24.70 -17.22 9.27
N ASN A 227 24.39 -17.35 7.97
CA ASN A 227 25.37 -17.39 6.88
C ASN A 227 25.49 -16.05 6.10
N ASP A 228 25.06 -14.93 6.69
CA ASP A 228 25.10 -13.56 6.11
C ASP A 228 24.39 -13.40 4.74
N ARG A 229 23.53 -14.35 4.34
CA ARG A 229 22.76 -14.29 3.09
C ARG A 229 21.56 -13.37 3.21
N ILE A 230 20.95 -13.31 4.39
CA ILE A 230 19.91 -12.33 4.73
C ILE A 230 20.44 -11.46 5.87
N PRO A 231 20.57 -10.13 5.69
CA PRO A 231 20.94 -9.25 6.78
C PRO A 231 19.95 -9.34 7.94
N ALA A 232 20.46 -9.46 9.17
CA ALA A 232 19.63 -9.39 10.39
C ALA A 232 18.83 -8.06 10.52
N THR A 233 19.17 -7.05 9.72
CA THR A 233 18.41 -5.80 9.58
C THR A 233 17.10 -5.94 8.80
N ASP A 234 16.94 -6.97 7.97
CA ASP A 234 15.76 -7.16 7.12
C ASP A 234 14.58 -7.78 7.92
N LEU A 235 14.86 -8.38 9.09
CA LEU A 235 13.87 -8.97 9.98
C LEU A 235 13.37 -7.92 10.98
N ASN A 236 12.05 -7.68 10.98
CA ASN A 236 11.38 -6.78 11.94
C ASN A 236 10.93 -7.54 13.21
N ALA A 237 10.43 -6.83 14.22
CA ALA A 237 10.01 -7.49 15.47
C ALA A 237 8.80 -8.43 15.32
N GLU A 238 7.92 -8.27 14.32
CA GLU A 238 6.85 -9.25 14.07
C GLU A 238 7.44 -10.57 13.57
N VAL A 239 8.41 -10.51 12.66
CA VAL A 239 9.17 -11.67 12.16
C VAL A 239 9.90 -12.35 13.33
N ILE A 240 10.67 -11.62 14.13
CA ILE A 240 11.33 -12.17 15.33
C ILE A 240 10.31 -12.76 16.32
N ARG A 241 9.14 -12.13 16.49
CA ARG A 241 8.09 -12.64 17.37
C ARG A 241 7.48 -13.96 16.85
N LYS A 242 7.21 -14.09 15.55
CA LYS A 242 6.77 -15.35 14.93
C LYS A 242 7.80 -16.45 15.16
N LEU A 243 9.09 -16.14 14.95
CA LEU A 243 10.19 -17.08 15.18
C LEU A 243 10.25 -17.57 16.64
N GLN A 244 10.06 -16.70 17.63
CA GLN A 244 9.99 -17.08 19.05
C GLN A 244 8.76 -17.96 19.38
N LEU A 245 7.62 -17.69 18.74
CA LEU A 245 6.38 -18.43 18.97
C LEU A 245 6.44 -19.87 18.44
N LEU A 246 7.42 -20.21 17.59
CA LEU A 246 7.69 -21.58 17.15
C LEU A 246 8.29 -22.46 18.27
N GLN A 247 8.85 -21.84 19.32
CA GLN A 247 9.49 -22.53 20.47
C GLN A 247 10.63 -23.51 20.07
N ASP A 248 11.29 -23.26 18.94
CA ASP A 248 12.45 -24.02 18.46
C ASP A 248 13.75 -23.51 19.14
N GLU A 249 14.47 -24.40 19.82
CA GLU A 249 15.69 -24.06 20.58
C GLU A 249 16.83 -23.52 19.70
N GLN A 250 16.93 -23.97 18.44
CA GLN A 250 17.99 -23.52 17.51
C GLN A 250 17.66 -22.13 16.97
N ILE A 251 16.39 -21.90 16.62
CA ILE A 251 15.90 -20.56 16.24
C ILE A 251 16.10 -19.58 17.40
N GLN A 252 15.76 -19.97 18.64
CA GLN A 252 15.94 -19.12 19.81
C GLN A 252 17.42 -18.77 20.05
N ALA A 253 18.33 -19.75 19.95
CA ALA A 253 19.77 -19.51 20.09
C ALA A 253 20.30 -18.51 19.05
N LEU A 254 19.87 -18.62 17.77
CA LEU A 254 20.25 -17.69 16.71
C LEU A 254 19.62 -16.30 16.89
N ILE A 255 18.42 -16.21 17.48
CA ILE A 255 17.83 -14.92 17.86
C ILE A 255 18.67 -14.24 18.94
N ASP A 256 19.04 -14.99 19.99
CA ASP A 256 19.84 -14.46 21.10
C ASP A 256 21.27 -14.08 20.66
N GLU A 257 21.84 -14.77 19.66
CA GLU A 257 23.14 -14.43 19.05
C GLU A 257 23.10 -13.10 18.25
N HIS A 258 22.11 -12.93 17.37
CA HIS A 258 22.08 -11.80 16.44
C HIS A 258 21.35 -10.55 16.98
N TRP A 259 20.42 -10.69 17.92
CA TRP A 259 19.64 -9.57 18.50
C TRP A 259 19.80 -9.43 20.03
N GLY A 260 20.47 -10.36 20.71
CA GLY A 260 20.56 -10.40 22.17
C GLY A 260 19.23 -10.74 22.83
N VAL A 261 19.16 -10.57 24.16
CA VAL A 261 17.92 -10.82 24.92
C VAL A 261 16.85 -9.82 24.48
N THR A 262 15.89 -10.28 23.68
CA THR A 262 14.85 -9.47 23.00
C THR A 262 13.82 -8.80 23.93
N ARG A 263 14.09 -8.73 25.24
CA ARG A 263 13.28 -8.03 26.22
C ARG A 263 14.20 -7.30 27.19
N ALA A 264 14.35 -6.00 26.98
CA ALA A 264 14.90 -5.11 28.00
C ALA A 264 14.08 -5.25 29.29
N THR A 265 14.77 -5.38 30.42
CA THR A 265 14.15 -5.24 31.74
C THR A 265 13.69 -3.79 31.96
N PRO A 266 12.73 -3.54 32.87
CA PRO A 266 12.32 -2.17 33.19
C PRO A 266 13.47 -1.27 33.67
N ALA A 267 14.54 -1.85 34.24
CA ALA A 267 15.74 -1.13 34.65
C ALA A 267 16.59 -0.70 33.43
N GLU A 268 16.82 -1.59 32.47
CA GLU A 268 17.55 -1.28 31.24
C GLU A 268 16.79 -0.27 30.38
N ALA A 269 15.46 -0.41 30.26
CA ALA A 269 14.62 0.56 29.57
C ALA A 269 14.65 1.95 30.24
N ALA A 270 14.61 2.01 31.58
CA ALA A 270 14.73 3.27 32.31
C ALA A 270 16.12 3.92 32.14
N GLN A 271 17.20 3.13 32.15
CA GLN A 271 18.54 3.62 31.87
C GLN A 271 18.63 4.17 30.43
N ARG A 272 18.19 3.39 29.44
CA ARG A 272 18.25 3.79 28.02
C ARG A 272 17.43 5.05 27.74
N LYS A 273 16.27 5.20 28.39
CA LYS A 273 15.47 6.44 28.36
C LYS A 273 16.23 7.64 28.95
N ALA A 274 16.97 7.45 30.04
CA ALA A 274 17.76 8.52 30.64
C ALA A 274 18.94 8.94 29.74
N GLU A 275 19.67 7.98 29.17
CA GLU A 275 20.73 8.23 28.18
C GLU A 275 20.22 9.03 26.98
N LEU A 276 19.11 8.58 26.37
CA LEU A 276 18.49 9.25 25.22
C LEU A 276 17.97 10.64 25.58
N THR A 277 17.39 10.83 26.77
CA THR A 277 16.99 12.15 27.26
C THR A 277 18.19 13.09 27.33
N THR A 278 19.33 12.64 27.88
CA THR A 278 20.56 13.44 27.94
C THR A 278 21.11 13.74 26.54
N GLU A 279 21.16 12.77 25.62
CA GLU A 279 21.63 12.97 24.25
C GLU A 279 20.78 13.97 23.46
N LEU A 280 19.45 13.93 23.64
CA LEU A 280 18.48 14.72 22.89
C LEU A 280 18.23 16.12 23.48
N THR A 281 18.66 16.37 24.71
CA THR A 281 18.59 17.69 25.36
C THR A 281 19.95 18.41 25.45
N ALA A 282 21.05 17.72 25.14
CA ALA A 282 22.36 18.32 25.02
C ALA A 282 22.43 19.33 23.86
N GLU A 283 23.19 20.40 24.05
CA GLU A 283 23.51 21.36 22.99
C GLU A 283 24.28 20.67 21.87
N ALA A 284 23.78 20.78 20.64
CA ALA A 284 24.31 20.09 19.47
C ALA A 284 24.94 21.09 18.50
N ALA A 285 26.09 20.74 17.93
CA ALA A 285 26.76 21.57 16.92
C ALA A 285 25.91 21.80 15.66
N ASN A 286 25.01 20.88 15.33
CA ASN A 286 24.11 20.94 14.19
C ASN A 286 22.65 20.96 14.66
N PRO A 287 21.81 21.91 14.21
CA PRO A 287 20.39 21.94 14.52
C PRO A 287 19.66 20.71 13.93
N PRO A 288 18.51 20.31 14.49
CA PRO A 288 17.73 19.21 13.95
C PRO A 288 17.06 19.59 12.62
N ASN A 289 17.16 18.71 11.63
CA ASN A 289 16.54 18.90 10.31
C ASN A 289 15.22 18.11 10.22
N LEU A 290 14.11 18.82 10.03
CA LEU A 290 12.76 18.23 10.00
C LEU A 290 12.52 17.35 8.76
N PHE A 291 13.07 17.71 7.59
CA PHE A 291 12.92 16.93 6.35
C PHE A 291 13.63 15.58 6.43
N HIS A 292 14.85 15.55 7.01
CA HIS A 292 15.51 14.30 7.40
C HIS A 292 14.70 13.53 8.45
N GLY A 293 14.13 14.22 9.44
CA GLY A 293 13.26 13.60 10.45
C GLY A 293 12.03 12.91 9.84
N ARG A 294 11.43 13.52 8.82
CA ARG A 294 10.34 12.97 8.01
C ARG A 294 10.77 11.72 7.23
N THR A 295 12.00 11.68 6.72
CA THR A 295 12.58 10.49 6.05
C THR A 295 12.81 9.35 7.02
N VAL A 296 13.43 9.61 8.18
CA VAL A 296 13.62 8.59 9.23
C VAL A 296 12.27 8.09 9.75
N PHE A 297 11.28 8.97 9.91
CA PHE A 297 9.90 8.58 10.22
C PHE A 297 9.29 7.69 9.14
N ALA A 298 9.49 7.99 7.85
CA ALA A 298 9.01 7.16 6.74
C ALA A 298 9.56 5.73 6.80
N GLN A 299 10.87 5.61 7.03
CA GLN A 299 11.58 4.33 7.11
C GLN A 299 11.15 3.53 8.36
N THR A 300 11.04 4.20 9.51
CA THR A 300 10.98 3.52 10.83
C THR A 300 9.56 3.39 11.40
N CYS A 301 8.74 4.43 11.27
CA CYS A 301 7.49 4.57 12.05
C CYS A 301 6.23 4.59 11.18
N GLN A 302 6.29 5.21 9.99
CA GLN A 302 5.15 5.41 9.08
C GLN A 302 4.53 4.09 8.61
N GLN A 303 5.30 2.99 8.58
CA GLN A 303 4.78 1.67 8.24
C GLN A 303 3.65 1.22 9.18
N CYS A 304 3.74 1.58 10.46
CA CYS A 304 2.77 1.20 11.48
C CYS A 304 1.83 2.35 11.88
N HIS A 305 2.36 3.57 12.01
CA HIS A 305 1.66 4.73 12.55
C HIS A 305 1.27 5.75 11.48
N LYS A 306 0.13 6.41 11.72
CA LYS A 306 -0.26 7.64 11.01
C LYS A 306 0.30 8.89 11.66
N LEU A 307 0.76 9.82 10.84
CA LEU A 307 1.11 11.18 11.22
C LEU A 307 0.67 12.14 10.10
N TYR A 308 -0.14 13.14 10.43
CA TYR A 308 -0.84 14.02 9.50
C TYR A 308 -1.69 13.26 8.45
N GLY A 309 -2.32 12.16 8.88
CA GLY A 309 -3.12 11.28 8.02
C GLY A 309 -2.31 10.31 7.14
N LEU A 310 -0.99 10.49 7.03
CA LEU A 310 -0.10 9.63 6.25
C LEU A 310 0.48 8.49 7.10
N GLY A 311 0.37 7.26 6.61
CA GLY A 311 0.99 6.08 7.22
C GLY A 311 0.03 4.92 7.48
N GLY A 312 0.54 3.92 8.20
CA GLY A 312 -0.14 2.66 8.50
C GLY A 312 -1.26 2.77 9.54
N ASN A 313 -2.05 1.69 9.66
CA ASN A 313 -3.12 1.53 10.64
C ASN A 313 -2.84 0.37 11.62
N VAL A 314 -1.55 0.05 11.86
CA VAL A 314 -1.15 -1.03 12.79
C VAL A 314 -1.00 -0.44 14.20
N GLY A 315 -0.31 0.69 14.32
CA GLY A 315 -0.29 1.51 15.53
C GLY A 315 -1.34 2.62 15.51
N PRO A 316 -1.52 3.34 16.63
CA PRO A 316 -2.37 4.53 16.69
C PRO A 316 -1.90 5.65 15.74
N ASP A 317 -2.84 6.50 15.36
CA ASP A 317 -2.53 7.81 14.77
C ASP A 317 -1.88 8.69 15.85
N ILE A 318 -0.63 9.08 15.62
CA ILE A 318 0.16 9.85 16.58
C ILE A 318 0.02 11.36 16.39
N THR A 319 -0.71 11.84 15.37
CA THR A 319 -0.82 13.27 15.01
C THR A 319 -1.19 14.15 16.22
N GLY A 320 -2.20 13.73 16.98
CA GLY A 320 -2.69 14.40 18.19
C GLY A 320 -2.17 13.82 19.52
N SER A 321 -1.14 12.97 19.49
CA SER A 321 -0.50 12.48 20.71
C SER A 321 0.35 13.56 21.39
N ASN A 322 0.76 13.33 22.64
CA ASN A 322 1.69 14.18 23.40
C ASN A 322 3.16 14.04 22.90
N ARG A 323 3.35 13.97 21.57
CA ARG A 323 4.61 13.65 20.88
C ARG A 323 5.66 14.77 20.92
N ASN A 324 5.26 15.98 21.28
CA ASN A 324 6.15 17.09 21.60
C ASN A 324 6.73 17.02 23.03
N ASN A 325 6.21 16.14 23.88
CA ASN A 325 6.79 15.86 25.19
C ASN A 325 7.80 14.71 25.08
N LEU A 326 9.09 15.04 25.22
CA LEU A 326 10.20 14.09 25.07
C LEU A 326 10.11 12.90 26.04
N ASP A 327 9.70 13.13 27.30
CA ASP A 327 9.59 12.07 28.30
C ASP A 327 8.48 11.06 27.92
N TYR A 328 7.33 11.57 27.47
CA TYR A 328 6.24 10.75 26.95
C TYR A 328 6.67 9.95 25.71
N LEU A 329 7.31 10.62 24.74
CA LEU A 329 7.79 9.99 23.50
C LEU A 329 8.79 8.86 23.81
N LEU A 330 9.82 9.14 24.60
CA LEU A 330 10.84 8.13 24.93
C LEU A 330 10.28 7.00 25.81
N THR A 331 9.30 7.27 26.69
CA THR A 331 8.64 6.18 27.46
C THR A 331 8.01 5.16 26.52
N ASN A 332 7.24 5.61 25.54
CA ASN A 332 6.55 4.71 24.61
C ASN A 332 7.53 4.03 23.62
N VAL A 333 8.55 4.74 23.13
CA VAL A 333 9.48 4.21 22.11
C VAL A 333 10.55 3.29 22.70
N VAL A 334 11.01 3.54 23.93
CA VAL A 334 12.03 2.71 24.60
C VAL A 334 11.41 1.49 25.28
N ASP A 335 10.22 1.64 25.90
CA ASP A 335 9.44 0.51 26.42
C ASP A 335 8.03 0.46 25.81
N PRO A 336 7.90 -0.08 24.58
CA PRO A 336 6.60 -0.29 23.93
C PRO A 336 5.67 -1.24 24.69
N ASN A 337 6.17 -2.00 25.66
CA ASN A 337 5.41 -3.00 26.41
C ASN A 337 4.83 -2.45 27.72
N ALA A 338 5.35 -1.34 28.24
CA ALA A 338 4.87 -0.72 29.48
C ALA A 338 3.40 -0.30 29.44
N LEU A 339 2.90 0.11 28.26
CA LEU A 339 1.51 0.55 28.09
C LEU A 339 0.96 0.18 26.70
N VAL A 340 0.45 -1.05 26.56
CA VAL A 340 -0.28 -1.47 25.35
C VAL A 340 -1.77 -1.17 25.52
N GLY A 341 -2.30 -0.26 24.71
CA GLY A 341 -3.74 0.01 24.66
C GLY A 341 -4.53 -1.21 24.18
N LYS A 342 -5.71 -1.47 24.75
CA LYS A 342 -6.51 -2.68 24.46
C LYS A 342 -6.80 -2.88 22.96
N ASP A 343 -7.03 -1.78 22.24
CA ASP A 343 -7.36 -1.79 20.82
C ASP A 343 -6.12 -2.04 19.91
N TYR A 344 -4.92 -2.03 20.49
CA TYR A 344 -3.63 -2.28 19.84
C TYR A 344 -2.91 -3.50 20.45
N GLN A 345 -3.61 -4.32 21.24
CA GLN A 345 -3.04 -5.56 21.78
C GLN A 345 -3.00 -6.63 20.68
N ALA A 346 -1.79 -7.11 20.37
CA ALA A 346 -1.60 -8.16 19.37
C ALA A 346 -2.23 -9.48 19.80
N TRP A 347 -2.69 -10.23 18.80
CA TRP A 347 -3.09 -11.63 18.92
C TRP A 347 -2.09 -12.49 18.18
N ASN A 348 -1.69 -13.59 18.81
CA ASN A 348 -1.06 -14.71 18.14
C ASN A 348 -2.19 -15.66 17.71
N VAL A 349 -2.21 -16.07 16.45
CA VAL A 349 -3.18 -17.00 15.88
C VAL A 349 -2.39 -18.15 15.25
N PHE A 350 -2.62 -19.35 15.76
CA PHE A 350 -2.06 -20.60 15.26
C PHE A 350 -3.11 -21.26 14.38
N THR A 351 -2.78 -21.50 13.11
CA THR A 351 -3.70 -22.15 12.16
C THR A 351 -3.52 -23.67 12.17
N THR A 352 -4.58 -24.38 11.79
CA THR A 352 -4.56 -25.84 11.59
C THR A 352 -3.63 -26.31 10.45
N ASP A 353 -3.11 -25.38 9.63
CA ASP A 353 -2.06 -25.62 8.62
C ASP A 353 -0.64 -25.22 9.10
N GLY A 354 -0.45 -25.13 10.41
CA GLY A 354 0.85 -24.92 11.07
C GLY A 354 1.42 -23.51 10.93
N GLN A 355 0.60 -22.53 10.53
CA GLN A 355 1.01 -21.13 10.39
C GLN A 355 0.86 -20.37 11.71
N ILE A 356 1.86 -19.55 12.04
CA ILE A 356 1.78 -18.55 13.10
C ILE A 356 1.55 -17.18 12.46
N LEU A 357 0.41 -16.59 12.80
CA LEU A 357 0.01 -15.23 12.39
C LEU A 357 0.01 -14.33 13.63
N VAL A 358 0.51 -13.11 13.49
CA VAL A 358 0.57 -12.10 14.57
C VAL A 358 -0.06 -10.82 14.05
N GLY A 359 -1.00 -10.24 14.79
CA GLY A 359 -1.68 -9.03 14.33
C GLY A 359 -2.80 -8.53 15.23
N LEU A 360 -3.51 -7.49 14.79
CA LEU A 360 -4.69 -6.96 15.47
C LEU A 360 -5.98 -7.55 14.87
N ILE A 361 -6.90 -8.04 15.69
CA ILE A 361 -8.23 -8.44 15.22
C ILE A 361 -9.04 -7.16 14.97
N THR A 362 -9.34 -6.88 13.69
CA THR A 362 -10.06 -5.68 13.25
C THR A 362 -11.56 -5.90 13.06
N ALA A 363 -11.95 -7.16 12.82
CA ALA A 363 -13.34 -7.62 12.80
C ALA A 363 -13.40 -9.08 13.24
N GLU A 364 -14.49 -9.46 13.90
CA GLU A 364 -14.78 -10.84 14.30
C GLU A 364 -16.27 -11.12 14.20
N ASN A 365 -16.62 -12.32 13.73
CA ASN A 365 -17.95 -12.90 13.83
C ASN A 365 -17.85 -14.42 14.05
N ASN A 366 -19.00 -15.08 14.16
CA ASN A 366 -19.08 -16.52 14.46
C ASN A 366 -18.41 -17.44 13.42
N SER A 367 -18.14 -16.94 12.21
CA SER A 367 -17.57 -17.73 11.09
C SER A 367 -16.11 -17.38 10.78
N GLN A 368 -15.64 -16.17 11.10
CA GLN A 368 -14.31 -15.69 10.71
C GLN A 368 -13.81 -14.54 11.60
N ILE A 369 -12.49 -14.38 11.64
CA ILE A 369 -11.81 -13.16 12.09
C ILE A 369 -11.13 -12.46 10.91
N THR A 370 -10.93 -11.15 11.02
CA THR A 370 -10.04 -10.37 10.16
C THR A 370 -8.87 -9.88 11.02
N LEU A 371 -7.66 -10.28 10.63
CA LEU A 371 -6.41 -10.01 11.34
C LEU A 371 -5.53 -9.06 10.51
N ARG A 372 -5.18 -7.90 11.06
CA ARG A 372 -4.23 -6.94 10.48
C ARG A 372 -2.82 -7.21 10.99
N THR A 373 -1.96 -7.72 10.11
CA THR A 373 -0.51 -7.89 10.33
C THR A 373 0.23 -6.60 9.95
N SER A 374 1.57 -6.55 10.06
CA SER A 374 2.36 -5.44 9.50
C SER A 374 2.37 -5.38 7.97
N THR A 375 2.00 -6.47 7.27
CA THR A 375 2.08 -6.54 5.80
C THR A 375 0.74 -6.49 5.09
N GLU A 376 -0.35 -6.92 5.75
CA GLU A 376 -1.71 -7.00 5.21
C GLU A 376 -2.84 -7.31 6.21
N GLU A 377 -4.09 -7.19 5.74
CA GLU A 377 -5.26 -7.74 6.42
C GLU A 377 -5.62 -9.12 5.85
N ILE A 378 -5.70 -10.13 6.71
CA ILE A 378 -6.00 -11.53 6.38
C ILE A 378 -7.36 -11.88 6.98
N THR A 379 -8.23 -12.56 6.22
CA THR A 379 -9.49 -13.11 6.74
C THR A 379 -9.35 -14.63 6.95
N ILE A 380 -9.51 -15.05 8.20
CA ILE A 380 -9.26 -16.41 8.67
C ILE A 380 -10.60 -17.00 9.17
N PRO A 381 -11.10 -18.09 8.57
CA PRO A 381 -12.23 -18.85 9.08
C PRO A 381 -11.96 -19.38 10.50
N GLN A 382 -12.99 -19.42 11.36
CA GLN A 382 -12.83 -19.86 12.76
C GLN A 382 -12.46 -21.36 12.88
N ASP A 383 -12.82 -22.17 11.88
CA ASP A 383 -12.47 -23.60 11.75
C ASP A 383 -11.03 -23.85 11.27
N GLU A 384 -10.35 -22.83 10.75
CA GLU A 384 -8.91 -22.88 10.44
C GLU A 384 -8.01 -22.45 11.62
N ILE A 385 -8.59 -22.00 12.74
CA ILE A 385 -7.84 -21.57 13.94
C ILE A 385 -7.73 -22.75 14.90
N GLU A 386 -6.52 -23.18 15.19
CA GLU A 386 -6.22 -24.19 16.21
C GLU A 386 -6.17 -23.54 17.60
N GLU A 387 -5.40 -22.46 17.74
CA GLU A 387 -5.28 -21.69 18.97
C GLU A 387 -5.22 -20.18 18.67
N ARG A 388 -5.74 -19.35 19.58
CA ARG A 388 -5.42 -17.92 19.60
C ARG A 388 -5.18 -17.41 21.03
N SER A 389 -4.14 -16.62 21.19
CA SER A 389 -3.76 -16.01 22.48
C SER A 389 -3.52 -14.52 22.33
N ARG A 390 -3.79 -13.75 23.38
CA ARG A 390 -3.36 -12.35 23.43
C ARG A 390 -1.87 -12.29 23.72
N SER A 391 -1.19 -11.37 23.06
CA SER A 391 0.21 -11.05 23.35
C SER A 391 0.28 -10.07 24.52
N ASP A 392 1.16 -10.36 25.48
CA ASP A 392 1.61 -9.39 26.50
C ASP A 392 2.75 -8.49 25.98
N VAL A 393 3.13 -8.65 24.70
CA VAL A 393 4.17 -7.90 23.99
C VAL A 393 3.52 -7.09 22.87
N SER A 394 3.93 -5.83 22.76
CA SER A 394 3.48 -4.87 21.73
C SER A 394 3.91 -5.30 20.32
N MET A 395 3.17 -4.87 19.29
CA MET A 395 3.65 -4.98 17.90
C MET A 395 4.76 -3.97 17.57
N MET A 396 4.93 -2.91 18.38
CA MET A 396 6.01 -1.95 18.15
C MET A 396 7.37 -2.55 18.55
N PRO A 397 8.36 -2.59 17.65
CA PRO A 397 9.69 -3.10 17.97
C PRO A 397 10.36 -2.35 19.13
N ILE A 398 11.16 -3.06 19.93
CA ILE A 398 12.17 -2.43 20.80
C ILE A 398 13.38 -1.97 19.99
N GLY A 399 14.17 -1.04 20.53
CA GLY A 399 15.45 -0.63 19.94
C GLY A 399 15.37 0.17 18.64
N LEU A 400 14.19 0.70 18.26
CA LEU A 400 13.97 1.49 17.04
C LEU A 400 14.93 2.69 16.89
N LEU A 401 15.43 3.23 18.00
CA LEU A 401 16.32 4.40 18.03
C LEU A 401 17.81 4.03 18.02
N ASP A 402 18.18 2.76 18.23
CA ASP A 402 19.56 2.37 18.51
C ASP A 402 20.41 2.22 17.24
N LYS A 403 19.76 1.84 16.12
CA LYS A 403 20.40 1.80 14.78
C LYS A 403 20.53 3.19 14.12
N LEU A 404 19.92 4.22 14.70
CA LEU A 404 20.01 5.59 14.19
C LEU A 404 21.30 6.27 14.69
N THR A 405 21.87 7.15 13.88
CA THR A 405 22.90 8.10 14.35
C THR A 405 22.32 9.11 15.34
N PRO A 406 23.13 9.75 16.21
CA PRO A 406 22.65 10.80 17.10
C PRO A 406 21.93 11.96 16.38
N GLN A 407 22.38 12.31 15.16
CA GLN A 407 21.71 13.34 14.36
C GLN A 407 20.38 12.83 13.79
N GLN A 408 20.29 11.60 13.30
CA GLN A 408 19.00 11.02 12.87
C GLN A 408 17.99 10.94 14.02
N ARG A 409 18.42 10.61 15.25
CA ARG A 409 17.56 10.66 16.45
C ARG A 409 17.04 12.07 16.72
N ARG A 410 17.92 13.09 16.73
CA ARG A 410 17.51 14.50 16.89
C ARG A 410 16.53 14.96 15.79
N ASN A 411 16.84 14.65 14.54
CA ASN A 411 15.99 14.97 13.39
C ASN A 411 14.60 14.31 13.52
N LEU A 412 14.55 13.01 13.83
CA LEU A 412 13.30 12.26 14.03
C LEU A 412 12.46 12.86 15.17
N VAL A 413 13.07 13.11 16.33
CA VAL A 413 12.37 13.66 17.50
C VAL A 413 11.85 15.07 17.23
N ALA A 414 12.62 15.92 16.54
CA ALA A 414 12.16 17.25 16.15
C ALA A 414 10.98 17.19 15.17
N TYR A 415 11.02 16.29 14.18
CA TYR A 415 9.88 16.07 13.28
C TYR A 415 8.65 15.52 14.02
N LEU A 416 8.85 14.55 14.92
CA LEU A 416 7.78 14.04 15.79
C LEU A 416 7.23 15.11 16.74
N ALA A 417 8.01 16.14 17.12
CA ALA A 417 7.53 17.26 17.92
C ALA A 417 6.86 18.39 17.11
N SER A 418 7.08 18.46 15.78
CA SER A 418 6.52 19.49 14.90
C SER A 418 4.99 19.58 15.01
N PRO A 419 4.36 20.76 14.98
CA PRO A 419 2.91 20.87 14.88
C PRO A 419 2.39 20.64 13.45
N VAL A 420 3.25 20.71 12.42
CA VAL A 420 2.88 20.70 10.99
C VAL A 420 3.61 19.60 10.20
N PRO A 421 2.99 19.04 9.13
CA PRO A 421 3.70 18.17 8.21
C PRO A 421 4.84 18.91 7.53
N VAL A 422 5.92 18.19 7.23
CA VAL A 422 6.96 18.63 6.29
C VAL A 422 7.13 17.56 5.22
N PRO A 423 7.59 17.91 4.00
CA PRO A 423 7.91 16.94 2.96
C PRO A 423 9.05 16.01 3.37
N LYS A 424 9.15 14.85 2.69
CA LYS A 424 10.23 13.87 2.90
C LYS A 424 11.48 14.32 2.13
N LEU A 425 12.67 14.34 2.73
CA LEU A 425 13.87 14.69 1.95
C LEU A 425 14.21 13.55 0.98
N ALA A 426 14.42 13.88 -0.29
CA ALA A 426 15.01 12.99 -1.28
C ALA A 426 16.51 12.81 -0.97
N MET A 427 16.97 11.56 -0.87
CA MET A 427 18.35 11.17 -0.56
C MET A 427 18.75 9.99 -1.43
N ALA A 428 20.05 9.79 -1.69
CA ALA A 428 20.52 8.69 -2.55
C ALA A 428 20.02 7.29 -2.10
N GLU A 429 19.81 7.10 -0.80
CA GLU A 429 19.22 5.90 -0.20
C GLU A 429 17.71 5.69 -0.47
N ASN A 430 16.97 6.75 -0.82
CA ASN A 430 15.51 6.72 -1.05
C ASN A 430 15.09 7.22 -2.44
N GLN A 431 16.03 7.61 -3.31
CA GLN A 431 15.74 8.07 -4.68
C GLN A 431 14.96 7.05 -5.53
N GLY A 432 15.09 5.76 -5.20
CA GLY A 432 14.32 4.67 -5.80
C GLY A 432 12.81 4.80 -5.56
N ASP A 433 12.37 5.48 -4.50
CA ASP A 433 10.96 5.70 -4.21
C ASP A 433 10.30 6.65 -5.23
N LEU A 434 11.07 7.56 -5.84
CA LEU A 434 10.52 8.63 -6.69
C LEU A 434 10.03 8.10 -8.04
N PHE A 435 10.69 7.08 -8.61
CA PHE A 435 10.30 6.48 -9.89
C PHE A 435 10.37 4.93 -9.93
N GLY A 436 11.14 4.29 -9.05
CA GLY A 436 11.56 2.87 -9.17
C GLY A 436 10.61 1.80 -8.62
N GLY A 437 9.51 2.18 -7.96
CA GLY A 437 8.52 1.23 -7.42
C GLY A 437 7.39 0.89 -8.40
N PRO A 438 6.76 -0.31 -8.30
CA PRO A 438 5.63 -0.71 -9.16
C PRO A 438 4.37 0.14 -9.00
N THR A 439 4.32 1.06 -8.03
CA THR A 439 3.21 1.99 -7.80
C THR A 439 3.64 3.48 -7.79
N ALA A 440 4.93 3.78 -8.02
CA ALA A 440 5.63 5.03 -7.66
C ALA A 440 5.00 5.78 -6.46
N ALA A 441 5.07 5.13 -5.29
CA ALA A 441 4.53 5.66 -4.04
C ALA A 441 5.23 6.99 -3.67
N GLY A 442 4.50 8.09 -3.82
CA GLY A 442 5.01 9.46 -3.66
C GLY A 442 4.39 10.45 -4.65
N TRP A 443 3.82 9.97 -5.76
CA TRP A 443 3.09 10.79 -6.72
C TRP A 443 1.58 10.85 -6.43
N ASP A 444 1.06 12.03 -6.10
CA ASP A 444 -0.38 12.33 -6.12
C ASP A 444 -0.77 12.85 -7.51
N VAL A 445 -1.63 12.11 -8.21
CA VAL A 445 -2.01 12.37 -9.60
C VAL A 445 -3.46 12.85 -9.69
N GLN A 446 -3.65 14.11 -10.06
CA GLN A 446 -4.94 14.72 -10.29
C GLN A 446 -5.36 14.50 -11.74
N GLY A 447 -5.92 13.31 -12.02
CA GLY A 447 -6.39 12.94 -13.34
C GLY A 447 -6.38 11.43 -13.62
N THR A 448 -6.81 11.02 -14.81
CA THR A 448 -6.92 9.60 -15.21
C THR A 448 -5.87 9.12 -16.19
N ASP A 449 -5.12 10.05 -16.80
CA ASP A 449 -4.28 9.74 -17.96
C ASP A 449 -2.79 9.51 -17.59
N TRP A 450 -2.45 9.69 -16.31
CA TRP A 450 -1.14 9.35 -15.76
C TRP A 450 -0.99 7.84 -15.56
N GLN A 451 0.09 7.30 -16.11
CA GLN A 451 0.56 5.93 -15.90
C GLN A 451 1.81 5.98 -15.01
N VAL A 452 1.76 5.22 -13.93
CA VAL A 452 2.72 5.29 -12.81
C VAL A 452 3.28 3.89 -12.58
N GLY A 453 4.59 3.70 -12.74
CA GLY A 453 5.25 2.40 -12.50
C GLY A 453 6.42 2.10 -13.44
N LYS A 454 7.05 0.92 -13.27
CA LYS A 454 8.16 0.40 -14.09
C LYS A 454 9.38 1.33 -14.23
N GLY A 455 9.71 2.11 -13.20
CA GLY A 455 10.79 3.10 -13.27
C GLY A 455 10.37 4.44 -13.90
N THR A 456 9.07 4.67 -14.15
CA THR A 456 8.60 5.81 -14.94
C THR A 456 7.33 6.47 -14.42
N LEU A 457 7.22 7.77 -14.68
CA LEU A 457 5.96 8.52 -14.66
C LEU A 457 5.67 8.97 -16.10
N THR A 458 4.57 8.49 -16.67
CA THR A 458 4.19 8.76 -18.05
C THR A 458 2.78 9.34 -18.15
N LEU A 459 2.63 10.49 -18.80
CA LEU A 459 1.35 10.94 -19.34
C LEU A 459 1.37 10.68 -20.85
N GLN A 460 0.39 9.92 -21.36
CA GLN A 460 0.27 9.67 -22.80
C GLN A 460 -1.17 9.83 -23.26
N THR A 461 -1.42 10.78 -24.17
CA THR A 461 -2.74 10.98 -24.75
C THR A 461 -2.70 11.01 -26.28
N LYS A 462 -3.71 10.39 -26.90
CA LYS A 462 -3.89 10.36 -28.38
C LYS A 462 -4.69 11.56 -28.88
N THR A 463 -5.42 12.23 -28.00
CA THR A 463 -6.29 13.39 -28.24
C THR A 463 -5.89 14.56 -27.33
N SER A 464 -6.33 15.78 -27.61
CA SER A 464 -6.07 16.90 -26.69
C SER A 464 -6.75 16.68 -25.33
N LEU A 465 -6.04 17.00 -24.24
CA LEU A 465 -6.58 16.94 -22.88
C LEU A 465 -7.78 17.88 -22.72
N ALA A 466 -8.91 17.38 -22.21
CA ALA A 466 -10.11 18.17 -21.97
C ALA A 466 -10.04 19.04 -20.69
N LYS A 467 -9.13 18.71 -19.77
CA LYS A 467 -8.84 19.42 -18.53
C LYS A 467 -7.35 19.31 -18.23
N ARG A 468 -6.82 20.30 -17.52
CA ARG A 468 -5.47 20.24 -16.93
C ARG A 468 -5.29 18.94 -16.13
N GLN A 469 -4.12 18.33 -16.25
CA GLN A 469 -3.70 17.16 -15.46
C GLN A 469 -2.48 17.58 -14.63
N ILE A 470 -2.39 17.14 -13.38
CA ILE A 470 -1.26 17.48 -12.50
C ILE A 470 -0.75 16.23 -11.80
N ALA A 471 0.57 16.11 -11.65
CA ALA A 471 1.23 15.13 -10.79
C ALA A 471 2.13 15.88 -9.79
N TYR A 472 1.98 15.61 -8.50
CA TYR A 472 2.76 16.21 -7.42
C TYR A 472 3.57 15.14 -6.69
N ASN A 473 4.81 15.44 -6.31
CA ASN A 473 5.63 14.53 -5.50
C ASN A 473 5.76 15.01 -4.04
N ASP A 474 5.64 14.09 -3.08
CA ASP A 474 5.73 14.39 -1.64
C ASP A 474 7.17 14.60 -1.11
N MET A 475 8.19 14.45 -1.98
CA MET A 475 9.59 14.66 -1.63
C MET A 475 10.11 16.08 -1.94
N TYR A 476 10.96 16.57 -1.04
CA TYR A 476 11.74 17.79 -1.20
C TYR A 476 13.08 17.45 -1.85
N LEU A 477 13.40 18.18 -2.91
CA LEU A 477 14.61 18.07 -3.73
C LEU A 477 15.47 19.31 -3.51
N GLN A 478 16.79 19.14 -3.37
CA GLN A 478 17.74 20.25 -3.22
C GLN A 478 18.79 20.27 -4.33
N GLN A 479 19.44 19.13 -4.56
CA GLN A 479 20.44 18.94 -5.62
C GLN A 479 20.09 17.67 -6.40
N PHE A 480 19.89 17.78 -7.70
CA PHE A 480 19.43 16.66 -8.52
C PHE A 480 19.64 16.88 -10.02
N THR A 481 19.76 15.78 -10.78
CA THR A 481 19.49 15.74 -12.22
C THR A 481 18.24 14.89 -12.50
N LEU A 482 17.16 15.54 -12.93
CA LEU A 482 15.94 14.89 -13.41
C LEU A 482 16.04 14.64 -14.92
N ARG A 483 15.75 13.42 -15.37
CA ARG A 483 15.79 13.05 -16.80
C ARG A 483 14.44 12.52 -17.29
N GLY A 484 14.18 12.78 -18.56
CA GLY A 484 12.99 12.28 -19.23
C GLY A 484 12.98 12.53 -20.73
N GLN A 485 11.82 12.28 -21.33
CA GLN A 485 11.50 12.47 -22.73
C GLN A 485 10.12 13.11 -22.86
N PHE A 486 9.92 13.92 -23.91
CA PHE A 486 8.63 14.53 -24.23
C PHE A 486 8.45 14.62 -25.75
N ASP A 487 7.21 14.50 -26.21
CA ASP A 487 6.86 14.64 -27.62
C ASP A 487 6.39 16.05 -27.93
N VAL A 488 7.03 16.70 -28.91
CA VAL A 488 6.57 17.93 -29.54
C VAL A 488 5.73 17.56 -30.76
N ALA A 489 4.52 18.12 -30.83
CA ALA A 489 3.59 17.96 -31.94
C ALA A 489 3.16 19.33 -32.48
N ASP A 490 2.67 19.39 -33.72
CA ASP A 490 2.24 20.63 -34.40
C ASP A 490 1.16 21.44 -33.64
N GLN A 491 0.51 20.84 -32.63
CA GLN A 491 -0.45 21.48 -31.72
C GLN A 491 -0.25 20.99 -30.28
N SER A 492 1.00 20.78 -29.84
CA SER A 492 1.30 20.42 -28.46
C SER A 492 1.06 21.62 -27.53
N GLY A 493 -0.04 21.58 -26.78
CA GLY A 493 -0.27 22.44 -25.61
C GLY A 493 0.84 22.31 -24.55
N GLN A 494 0.73 23.07 -23.47
CA GLN A 494 1.86 23.25 -22.55
C GLN A 494 2.06 22.08 -21.58
N ILE A 495 3.31 21.69 -21.38
CA ILE A 495 3.76 20.94 -20.19
C ILE A 495 4.67 21.84 -19.38
N HIS A 496 4.43 21.93 -18.08
CA HIS A 496 5.27 22.60 -17.10
C HIS A 496 5.88 21.55 -16.18
N ILE A 497 7.20 21.55 -16.01
CA ILE A 497 7.90 20.79 -14.96
C ILE A 497 8.41 21.83 -13.95
N GLN A 498 7.86 21.82 -12.74
CA GLN A 498 8.04 22.88 -11.74
C GLN A 498 8.71 22.35 -10.48
N LEU A 499 9.67 23.12 -9.95
CA LEU A 499 10.19 22.97 -8.59
C LEU A 499 9.61 24.10 -7.73
N GLN A 500 8.70 23.76 -6.82
CA GLN A 500 7.98 24.72 -5.97
C GLN A 500 8.61 24.76 -4.57
N PRO A 501 9.06 25.93 -4.06
CA PRO A 501 9.52 26.04 -2.68
C PRO A 501 8.41 25.63 -1.70
N VAL A 502 8.83 25.02 -0.60
CA VAL A 502 7.92 24.71 0.51
C VAL A 502 8.12 25.77 1.57
N ALA A 503 7.03 26.38 2.03
CA ALA A 503 7.08 27.45 3.02
C ALA A 503 7.83 26.99 4.29
N ASN A 504 9.02 27.56 4.49
CA ASN A 504 9.93 27.12 5.54
C ASN A 504 9.52 27.77 6.87
N HIS A 505 8.79 27.05 7.72
CA HIS A 505 8.23 27.61 8.96
C HIS A 505 9.26 27.90 10.08
N ALA A 506 10.56 27.73 9.82
CA ALA A 506 11.64 27.95 10.79
C ALA A 506 12.28 29.35 10.70
N GLU A 507 12.07 30.08 9.60
CA GLU A 507 12.70 31.38 9.33
C GLU A 507 11.64 32.49 9.34
N THR A 508 11.75 33.41 10.30
CA THR A 508 10.73 34.45 10.58
C THR A 508 10.95 35.76 9.81
N GLU A 509 11.50 35.70 8.60
CA GLU A 509 11.75 36.84 7.72
C GLU A 509 10.78 36.77 6.52
N PRO A 510 9.77 37.66 6.40
CA PRO A 510 8.77 37.63 5.32
C PRO A 510 9.31 38.19 3.98
N THR A 511 10.60 38.01 3.70
CA THR A 511 11.33 38.55 2.54
C THR A 511 11.98 37.48 1.66
N ASP A 512 12.00 36.21 2.08
CA ASP A 512 12.49 35.11 1.25
C ASP A 512 11.46 34.79 0.14
N HIS A 513 11.59 35.50 -0.98
CA HIS A 513 10.74 35.35 -2.15
C HIS A 513 10.78 33.90 -2.65
N HIS A 514 9.65 33.19 -2.56
CA HIS A 514 9.51 31.80 -2.99
C HIS A 514 9.50 31.67 -4.53
N VAL A 515 10.68 31.78 -5.13
CA VAL A 515 10.88 31.61 -6.57
C VAL A 515 10.57 30.16 -6.99
N GLY A 516 9.74 29.95 -7.99
CA GLY A 516 9.63 28.68 -8.69
C GLY A 516 10.57 28.64 -9.90
N ILE A 517 11.04 27.45 -10.28
CA ILE A 517 11.56 27.23 -11.64
C ILE A 517 10.58 26.32 -12.38
N ALA A 518 10.16 26.73 -13.57
CA ALA A 518 9.42 25.91 -14.51
C ALA A 518 10.28 25.62 -15.77
N ILE A 519 10.21 24.40 -16.28
CA ILE A 519 10.52 24.13 -17.69
C ILE A 519 9.19 24.01 -18.43
N ILE A 520 8.97 24.89 -19.39
CA ILE A 520 7.75 24.96 -20.21
C ILE A 520 8.08 24.47 -21.61
N PHE A 521 7.38 23.41 -22.04
CA PHE A 521 7.38 22.93 -23.42
C PHE A 521 6.13 23.44 -24.12
N ASN A 522 6.30 24.27 -25.16
CA ASN A 522 5.21 24.99 -25.83
C ASN A 522 5.50 25.13 -27.34
N HIS A 523 4.61 24.62 -28.20
CA HIS A 523 4.58 24.85 -29.66
C HIS A 523 5.96 25.03 -30.34
N GLY A 524 6.81 23.99 -30.32
CA GLY A 524 8.12 24.01 -30.98
C GLY A 524 9.22 24.76 -30.24
N THR A 525 9.04 25.06 -28.94
CA THR A 525 10.07 25.67 -28.09
C THR A 525 10.08 25.03 -26.68
N ALA A 526 11.27 24.76 -26.13
CA ALA A 526 11.44 24.61 -24.68
C ALA A 526 11.90 25.96 -24.12
N VAL A 527 11.26 26.41 -23.05
CA VAL A 527 11.61 27.64 -22.33
C VAL A 527 11.83 27.28 -20.87
N ILE A 528 12.88 27.81 -20.25
CA ILE A 528 13.02 27.78 -18.80
C ILE A 528 12.47 29.10 -18.28
N GLU A 529 11.49 29.07 -17.38
CA GLU A 529 10.93 30.27 -16.76
C GLU A 529 11.20 30.26 -15.26
N ILE A 530 11.58 31.43 -14.74
CA ILE A 530 11.67 31.69 -13.30
C ILE A 530 10.35 32.36 -12.92
N GLU A 531 9.54 31.67 -12.11
CA GLU A 531 8.22 32.12 -11.66
C GLU A 531 8.33 32.80 -10.29
N LEU A 532 7.76 33.99 -10.14
CA LEU A 532 7.61 34.66 -8.83
C LEU A 532 6.24 34.34 -8.21
N PRO A 533 6.13 34.23 -6.87
CA PRO A 533 4.97 33.63 -6.21
C PRO A 533 3.68 34.47 -6.24
N ASP A 534 3.72 35.73 -6.72
CA ASP A 534 2.55 36.62 -6.77
C ASP A 534 1.58 36.33 -7.95
N ALA A 535 1.86 35.32 -8.78
CA ALA A 535 1.06 34.98 -9.98
C ALA A 535 0.02 33.85 -9.75
N ILE A 536 -0.70 33.86 -8.60
CA ILE A 536 -1.87 32.98 -8.38
C ILE A 536 -3.16 33.58 -9.02
N ASP A 537 -3.03 34.57 -9.89
CA ASP A 537 -4.07 34.93 -10.89
C ASP A 537 -3.52 34.76 -12.31
N SER A 538 -4.27 34.04 -13.13
CA SER A 538 -3.80 33.31 -14.33
C SER A 538 -3.64 34.19 -15.57
N SER A 539 -2.93 35.31 -15.46
CA SER A 539 -2.69 36.22 -16.60
C SER A 539 -1.35 36.97 -16.63
N SER A 540 -0.50 36.89 -15.59
CA SER A 540 0.82 37.53 -15.63
C SER A 540 1.88 36.84 -14.77
N ASN A 541 2.51 35.79 -15.29
CA ASN A 541 3.81 35.34 -14.77
C ASN A 541 4.87 36.41 -15.05
N SER A 542 5.56 36.87 -14.01
CA SER A 542 6.66 37.85 -14.12
C SER A 542 7.98 37.15 -14.42
N VAL A 543 8.19 36.81 -15.69
CA VAL A 543 9.43 36.16 -16.17
C VAL A 543 10.64 37.07 -15.97
N ILE A 544 11.57 36.68 -15.08
CA ILE A 544 12.79 37.46 -14.79
C ILE A 544 13.87 37.25 -15.87
N ALA A 545 14.07 36.00 -16.29
CA ALA A 545 15.00 35.60 -17.35
C ALA A 545 14.60 34.21 -17.89
N ALA A 546 14.79 33.99 -19.19
CA ALA A 546 14.42 32.74 -19.85
C ALA A 546 15.34 32.36 -21.03
N PRO A 547 16.23 31.36 -20.87
CA PRO A 547 16.78 30.60 -21.99
C PRO A 547 15.65 29.92 -22.78
N SER A 548 15.74 29.93 -24.12
CA SER A 548 14.80 29.22 -24.98
C SER A 548 15.50 28.40 -26.06
N VAL A 549 14.91 27.26 -26.39
CA VAL A 549 15.46 26.23 -27.27
C VAL A 549 14.43 25.89 -28.34
N PRO A 550 14.66 26.20 -29.63
CA PRO A 550 13.75 25.78 -30.68
C PRO A 550 13.82 24.26 -30.85
N LEU A 551 12.65 23.63 -30.91
CA LEU A 551 12.42 22.19 -31.00
C LEU A 551 11.78 21.83 -32.34
N ALA A 552 12.10 20.66 -32.85
CA ALA A 552 11.42 20.10 -34.02
C ALA A 552 10.15 19.37 -33.57
N VAL A 553 9.37 18.89 -34.54
CA VAL A 553 8.32 17.90 -34.27
C VAL A 553 9.01 16.54 -34.05
N GLY A 554 8.73 15.89 -32.92
CA GLY A 554 9.35 14.62 -32.55
C GLY A 554 9.51 14.45 -31.05
N THR A 555 10.08 13.31 -30.64
CA THR A 555 10.45 13.03 -29.26
C THR A 555 11.81 13.66 -28.95
N HIS A 556 11.87 14.47 -27.90
CA HIS A 556 13.06 15.12 -27.39
C HIS A 556 13.43 14.57 -26.02
N ALA A 557 14.73 14.39 -25.77
CA ALA A 557 15.25 14.03 -24.45
C ALA A 557 15.59 15.29 -23.65
N PHE A 558 15.45 15.24 -22.33
CA PHE A 558 15.91 16.33 -21.45
C PHE A 558 16.65 15.81 -20.21
N ALA A 559 17.59 16.62 -19.74
CA ALA A 559 18.17 16.52 -18.41
C ALA A 559 18.13 17.90 -17.74
N TRP A 560 17.46 17.98 -16.60
CA TRP A 560 17.36 19.19 -15.79
C TRP A 560 18.15 19.00 -14.51
N THR A 561 19.20 19.80 -14.33
CA THR A 561 20.06 19.77 -13.15
C THR A 561 19.83 20.99 -12.27
N ILE A 562 19.67 20.78 -10.97
CA ILE A 562 19.69 21.81 -9.93
C ILE A 562 20.93 21.59 -9.05
N SER A 563 21.70 22.65 -8.83
CA SER A 563 22.88 22.69 -7.97
C SER A 563 22.90 24.03 -7.20
N PRO A 564 23.73 24.19 -6.14
CA PRO A 564 23.78 25.45 -5.39
C PRO A 564 24.08 26.66 -6.29
N GLY A 565 23.18 27.65 -6.29
CA GLY A 565 23.31 28.90 -7.06
C GLY A 565 23.11 28.79 -8.58
N GLN A 566 22.89 27.58 -9.12
CA GLN A 566 22.83 27.36 -10.57
C GLN A 566 21.95 26.17 -10.94
N ALA A 567 21.18 26.33 -12.00
CA ALA A 567 20.47 25.25 -12.65
C ALA A 567 20.87 25.15 -14.13
N GLN A 568 20.61 24.00 -14.74
CA GLN A 568 20.98 23.71 -16.13
C GLN A 568 19.89 22.88 -16.81
N LEU A 569 19.53 23.23 -18.05
CA LEU A 569 18.71 22.36 -18.90
C LEU A 569 19.50 21.92 -20.12
N GLN A 570 19.59 20.62 -20.32
CA GLN A 570 20.06 20.01 -21.56
C GLN A 570 18.87 19.44 -22.32
N ILE A 571 18.82 19.68 -23.63
CA ILE A 571 17.83 19.09 -24.56
C ILE A 571 18.59 18.35 -25.66
N ASP A 572 18.26 17.07 -25.87
CA ASP A 572 18.97 16.15 -26.76
C ASP A 572 20.51 16.19 -26.52
N ASP A 573 21.29 16.06 -27.59
CA ASP A 573 22.76 16.17 -27.56
C ASP A 573 23.28 17.63 -27.61
N ARG A 574 22.45 18.63 -27.29
CA ARG A 574 22.87 20.05 -27.27
C ARG A 574 23.68 20.34 -26.00
N ASP A 575 24.44 21.43 -26.02
CA ASP A 575 25.11 21.94 -24.82
C ASP A 575 24.10 22.27 -23.72
N ALA A 576 24.42 21.92 -22.48
CA ALA A 576 23.60 22.26 -21.33
C ALA A 576 23.55 23.79 -21.16
N MET A 577 22.36 24.32 -20.92
CA MET A 577 22.11 25.76 -20.81
C MET A 577 22.05 26.18 -19.34
N PRO A 578 23.12 26.79 -18.79
CA PRO A 578 23.15 27.20 -17.40
C PRO A 578 22.34 28.47 -17.20
N PHE A 579 21.69 28.57 -16.05
CA PHE A 579 21.05 29.78 -15.55
C PHE A 579 21.33 29.92 -14.05
N ALA A 580 21.65 31.13 -13.61
CA ALA A 580 21.83 31.43 -12.20
C ALA A 580 20.46 31.42 -11.51
N VAL A 581 20.37 30.76 -10.36
CA VAL A 581 19.13 30.71 -9.59
C VAL A 581 19.45 30.51 -8.12
N ASP A 582 18.78 31.28 -7.28
CA ASP A 582 18.89 31.19 -5.82
C ASP A 582 17.74 30.35 -5.29
N LEU A 583 17.95 29.03 -5.24
CA LEU A 583 17.00 28.09 -4.66
C LEU A 583 17.66 27.08 -3.72
N ARG A 584 17.14 27.03 -2.50
CA ARG A 584 17.54 26.08 -1.44
C ARG A 584 16.88 24.69 -1.61
N GLY A 585 15.86 24.58 -2.46
CA GLY A 585 15.14 23.34 -2.79
C GLY A 585 13.62 23.52 -2.93
N GLY A 586 12.90 22.45 -3.30
CA GLY A 586 11.44 22.47 -3.47
C GLY A 586 10.82 21.08 -3.70
N GLN A 587 9.49 21.03 -3.80
CA GLN A 587 8.75 19.84 -4.27
C GLN A 587 8.58 19.88 -5.79
N LEU A 588 8.60 18.69 -6.41
CA LEU A 588 8.42 18.55 -7.85
C LEU A 588 6.92 18.44 -8.20
N SER A 589 6.45 19.30 -9.10
CA SER A 589 5.12 19.20 -9.71
C SER A 589 5.22 19.20 -11.23
N ILE A 590 4.32 18.50 -11.89
CA ILE A 590 4.24 18.42 -13.36
C ILE A 590 2.82 18.69 -13.78
N THR A 591 2.64 19.73 -14.59
CA THR A 591 1.33 20.18 -15.05
C THR A 591 1.27 20.04 -16.56
N ALA A 592 0.28 19.29 -17.07
CA ALA A 592 -0.06 19.28 -18.49
C ALA A 592 -1.36 20.06 -18.68
N GLU A 593 -1.29 21.15 -19.43
CA GLU A 593 -2.42 22.07 -19.58
C GLU A 593 -3.51 21.53 -20.52
N ALA A 594 -4.71 22.09 -20.37
CA ALA A 594 -5.82 21.77 -21.28
C ALA A 594 -5.40 22.05 -22.74
N GLY A 595 -5.69 21.11 -23.63
CA GLY A 595 -5.21 21.15 -25.01
C GLY A 595 -3.95 20.32 -25.30
N PHE A 596 -3.13 19.98 -24.29
CA PHE A 596 -1.92 19.15 -24.50
C PHE A 596 -2.24 17.84 -25.24
N ARG A 597 -1.37 17.46 -26.16
CA ARG A 597 -1.46 16.22 -26.94
C ARG A 597 -0.06 15.68 -27.23
N GLY A 598 0.22 14.47 -26.78
CA GLY A 598 1.53 13.82 -26.96
C GLY A 598 1.81 12.84 -25.83
N LYS A 599 3.10 12.54 -25.64
CA LYS A 599 3.63 11.78 -24.51
C LYS A 599 4.64 12.63 -23.75
N VAL A 600 4.65 12.52 -22.42
CA VAL A 600 5.79 12.89 -21.58
C VAL A 600 6.11 11.73 -20.67
N THR A 601 7.39 11.45 -20.44
CA THR A 601 7.87 10.34 -19.64
C THR A 601 9.10 10.77 -18.85
N MET A 602 8.98 10.78 -17.53
CA MET A 602 10.14 10.83 -16.65
C MET A 602 10.58 9.42 -16.33
N ASN A 603 11.90 9.20 -16.27
CA ASN A 603 12.47 7.85 -16.14
C ASN A 603 13.69 7.77 -15.22
N ASN A 604 14.24 8.89 -14.75
CA ASN A 604 15.36 8.86 -13.82
C ASN A 604 15.48 10.16 -13.03
N LEU A 605 15.81 10.02 -11.75
CA LEU A 605 16.31 11.09 -10.90
C LEU A 605 17.66 10.63 -10.36
N LEU A 606 18.69 11.40 -10.64
CA LEU A 606 19.98 11.27 -9.98
C LEU A 606 20.02 12.32 -8.88
N LEU A 607 20.21 11.92 -7.64
CA LEU A 607 20.53 12.86 -6.57
C LEU A 607 22.05 12.94 -6.46
N ASP A 608 22.60 14.12 -6.71
CA ASP A 608 23.99 14.39 -6.35
C ASP A 608 24.06 14.37 -4.83
N ALA A 609 24.90 13.51 -4.27
CA ALA A 609 25.06 13.42 -2.82
C ALA A 609 25.75 14.70 -2.32
N PRO A 610 25.08 15.57 -1.54
CA PRO A 610 25.73 16.76 -1.02
C PRO A 610 26.84 16.31 -0.09
N THR A 611 28.03 16.91 -0.21
CA THR A 611 29.10 16.59 0.73
C THR A 611 28.72 17.02 2.14
N GLU A 612 29.25 16.32 3.15
CA GLU A 612 29.02 16.66 4.56
C GLU A 612 29.38 18.14 4.85
N ALA A 613 30.39 18.67 4.14
CA ALA A 613 30.80 20.07 4.20
C ALA A 613 29.78 21.04 3.54
N GLU A 614 29.11 20.66 2.45
CA GLU A 614 28.08 21.50 1.81
C GLU A 614 26.79 21.54 2.62
N LEU A 615 26.39 20.41 3.21
CA LEU A 615 25.31 20.37 4.20
C LEU A 615 25.60 21.33 5.35
N LEU A 616 26.79 21.24 5.96
CA LEU A 616 27.20 22.14 7.05
C LEU A 616 27.22 23.62 6.62
N LYS A 617 27.53 23.91 5.35
CA LYS A 617 27.60 25.29 4.85
C LYS A 617 26.23 25.91 4.63
N SER A 618 25.25 25.17 4.12
CA SER A 618 23.86 25.64 3.97
C SER A 618 23.09 25.76 5.30
N PHE A 619 23.74 25.49 6.44
CA PHE A 619 23.21 25.74 7.79
C PHE A 619 23.99 26.81 8.57
N ALA A 620 25.03 27.38 7.98
CA ALA A 620 25.82 28.47 8.56
C ALA A 620 25.48 29.86 7.96
N GLU A 621 24.66 29.88 6.90
CA GLU A 621 24.19 31.03 6.10
C GLU A 621 22.68 30.88 5.78
#